data_AF-A0A2M7I287-F1
#
_entry.id   AF-A0A2M7I287-F1
#
_cell.length_a   1.000
_cell.length_b   1.000
_cell.length_c   1.000
_cell.angle_alpha   90.00
_cell.angle_beta   90.00
_cell.angle_gamma   90.00
#
_symmetry.space_group_name_H-M   'P 1'
#
loop_
_entity.id
_entity.type
_entity.pdbx_description
1 polymer ?
#
loop_
_entity_poly.entity_id
_entity_poly.type
_entity_poly.pdbx_seq_one_letter_code
_entity_poly.pdbx_strand_id
1 'polypeptide(L)'
;MDKKITIHLNSKEKIYHFVALPLLSGLYGFAIFFITLIIAKWLGYLVGSVPQFRIDTTDAEMSILGFFFLFLIRFLKNFTPDKDNRT
;
A
#
# COMPACT_ATOMS: atom_id res chain seq x y z
N MET A 1 29.04 23.28 -29.02
CA MET A 1 28.92 21.80 -28.97
C MET A 1 27.76 21.48 -28.05
N ASP A 2 26.55 21.44 -28.61
CA ASP A 2 25.33 21.17 -27.85
C ASP A 2 25.21 19.67 -27.58
N LYS A 3 25.44 19.30 -26.32
CA LYS A 3 25.27 17.93 -25.84
C LYS A 3 23.77 17.64 -25.79
N LYS A 4 23.22 17.07 -26.87
CA LYS A 4 21.90 16.43 -26.87
C LYS A 4 21.92 15.32 -25.82
N ILE A 5 21.32 15.60 -24.66
CA ILE A 5 21.01 14.59 -23.65
C ILE A 5 19.84 13.78 -24.22
N THR A 6 20.16 12.75 -24.99
CA THR A 6 19.20 11.76 -25.47
C THR A 6 18.84 10.87 -24.27
N ILE A 7 17.78 11.24 -23.55
CA ILE A 7 17.22 10.41 -22.47
C ILE A 7 16.57 9.19 -23.13
N HIS A 8 17.31 8.08 -23.21
CA HIS A 8 16.75 6.77 -23.51
C HIS A 8 15.88 6.35 -22.32
N LEU A 9 14.59 6.69 -22.37
CA LEU A 9 13.59 6.20 -21.43
C LEU A 9 13.46 4.67 -21.58
N ASN A 10 14.18 3.95 -20.73
CA ASN A 10 14.10 2.50 -20.60
C ASN A 10 12.70 2.16 -20.07
N SER A 11 11.85 1.49 -20.86
CA SER A 11 10.43 1.22 -20.52
C SER A 11 10.23 0.53 -19.17
N LYS A 12 11.27 -0.12 -18.63
CA LYS A 12 11.28 -0.72 -17.29
C LYS A 12 11.08 0.29 -16.15
N GLU A 13 11.62 1.50 -16.28
CA GLU A 13 11.53 2.54 -15.23
C GLU A 13 10.11 3.10 -15.11
N LYS A 14 9.40 3.23 -16.23
CA LYS A 14 8.00 3.67 -16.23
C LYS A 14 7.08 2.64 -15.57
N ILE A 15 7.26 1.35 -15.84
CA ILE A 15 6.43 0.27 -15.27
C ILE A 15 6.62 0.17 -13.75
N TYR A 16 7.86 0.31 -13.27
CA TYR A 16 8.16 0.26 -11.84
C TYR A 16 7.44 1.37 -11.06
N HIS A 17 7.51 2.62 -11.55
CA HIS A 17 6.84 3.73 -10.91
C HIS A 17 5.31 3.62 -10.95
N PHE A 18 4.75 3.14 -12.06
CA PHE A 18 3.32 3.17 -12.28
C PHE A 18 2.57 1.99 -11.63
N VAL A 19 3.19 0.81 -11.57
CA VAL A 19 2.54 -0.43 -11.11
C VAL A 19 3.22 -1.02 -9.87
N ALA A 20 4.54 -1.11 -9.85
CA ALA A 20 5.24 -1.76 -8.73
C ALA A 20 5.15 -0.93 -7.45
N LEU A 21 5.25 0.40 -7.55
CA LEU A 21 5.19 1.31 -6.40
C LEU A 21 3.81 1.30 -5.72
N PRO A 22 2.67 1.39 -6.45
CA PRO A 22 1.36 1.20 -5.83
C PRO A 22 1.15 -0.21 -5.28
N LEU A 23 1.63 -1.26 -5.96
CA LEU A 23 1.51 -2.64 -5.50
C LEU A 23 2.21 -2.85 -4.15
N LEU A 24 3.45 -2.37 -4.02
CA LEU A 24 4.20 -2.43 -2.77
C LEU A 24 3.52 -1.62 -1.66
N SER A 25 2.95 -0.46 -2.01
CA SER A 25 2.18 0.36 -1.07
C SER A 25 0.93 -0.38 -0.58
N GLY A 26 0.24 -1.09 -1.48
CA GLY A 26 -0.88 -1.97 -1.11
C GLY A 26 -0.43 -3.10 -0.17
N LEU A 27 0.66 -3.81 -0.49
CA LEU A 27 1.22 -4.84 0.41
C LEU A 27 1.52 -4.31 1.81
N TYR A 28 2.03 -3.08 1.90
CA TYR A 28 2.24 -2.42 3.18
C TYR A 28 0.92 -2.13 3.91
N GLY A 29 -0.11 -1.70 3.18
CA GLY A 29 -1.44 -1.46 3.73
C GLY A 29 -2.09 -2.73 4.26
N PHE A 30 -1.96 -3.84 3.54
CA PHE A 30 -2.36 -5.17 3.99
C PHE A 30 -1.69 -5.53 5.32
N ALA A 31 -0.36 -5.42 5.38
CA ALA A 31 0.42 -5.81 6.54
C ALA A 31 0.03 -5.01 7.79
N ILE A 32 -0.13 -3.69 7.66
CA ILE A 32 -0.58 -2.84 8.77
C ILE A 32 -1.96 -3.28 9.25
N PHE A 33 -2.94 -3.42 8.36
CA PHE A 33 -4.29 -3.80 8.74
C PHE A 33 -4.34 -5.17 9.42
N PHE A 34 -3.60 -6.14 8.89
CA PHE A 34 -3.53 -7.47 9.45
C PHE A 34 -2.92 -7.48 10.85
N ILE A 35 -1.82 -6.73 11.05
CA ILE A 35 -1.22 -6.54 12.37
C ILE A 35 -2.21 -5.86 13.33
N THR A 36 -2.92 -4.83 12.87
CA THR A 36 -3.95 -4.16 13.68
C THR A 36 -5.06 -5.11 14.11
N LEU A 37 -5.54 -5.98 13.22
CA LEU A 37 -6.56 -6.99 13.55
C LEU A 37 -6.04 -8.03 14.56
N ILE A 38 -4.81 -8.51 14.38
CA ILE A 38 -4.14 -9.41 15.33
C ILE A 38 -4.07 -8.76 16.71
N ILE A 39 -3.60 -7.51 16.79
CA ILE A 39 -3.49 -6.77 18.05
C ILE A 39 -4.88 -6.57 18.67
N ALA A 40 -5.88 -6.19 17.89
CA ALA A 40 -7.24 -5.98 18.39
C ALA A 40 -7.84 -7.27 18.98
N LYS A 41 -7.70 -8.40 18.28
CA LYS A 41 -8.13 -9.70 18.79
C LYS A 41 -7.35 -10.13 20.03
N TRP A 42 -6.05 -9.87 20.05
CA TRP A 42 -5.20 -10.17 21.20
C TRP A 42 -5.63 -9.38 22.44
N LEU A 43 -5.89 -8.09 22.29
CA LEU A 43 -6.43 -7.25 23.37
C LEU A 43 -7.82 -7.73 23.82
N GLY A 44 -8.70 -8.08 22.87
CA GLY A 44 -10.02 -8.65 23.19
C GLY A 44 -9.95 -9.94 23.99
N TYR A 45 -8.96 -10.78 23.70
CA TYR A 45 -8.66 -11.98 24.48
C TYR A 45 -8.12 -11.65 25.88
N LEU A 46 -7.16 -10.72 25.99
CA LEU A 46 -6.59 -10.31 27.28
C LEU A 46 -7.61 -9.70 28.24
N VAL A 47 -8.58 -8.95 27.72
CA VAL A 47 -9.66 -8.34 28.53
C VAL A 47 -10.78 -9.36 28.83
N GLY A 48 -10.70 -10.58 28.31
CA GLY A 48 -11.69 -11.63 28.52
C GLY A 48 -12.99 -11.43 27.72
N SER A 49 -13.01 -10.50 26.76
CA SER A 49 -14.17 -10.26 25.88
C SER A 49 -14.29 -11.32 24.78
N VAL A 50 -13.18 -11.96 24.42
CA VAL A 50 -13.13 -13.01 23.40
C VAL A 50 -12.63 -14.30 24.07
N PRO A 51 -13.35 -15.43 23.97
CA PRO A 51 -13.03 -16.64 24.74
C PRO A 51 -11.75 -17.34 24.26
N GLN A 52 -11.38 -17.18 22.98
CA GLN A 52 -10.18 -17.80 22.41
C GLN A 52 -9.54 -16.85 21.39
N PHE A 53 -8.23 -16.70 21.47
CA PHE A 53 -7.46 -16.02 20.43
C PHE A 53 -7.29 -16.95 19.22
N ARG A 54 -8.01 -16.65 18.13
CA ARG A 54 -7.89 -17.38 16.86
C ARG A 54 -7.80 -16.42 15.68
N ILE A 55 -6.81 -16.67 14.83
CA ILE A 55 -6.66 -16.00 13.54
C ILE A 55 -7.41 -16.85 12.52
N ASP A 56 -8.40 -16.24 11.86
CA ASP A 56 -9.23 -16.87 10.84
C ASP A 56 -8.91 -16.29 9.46
N THR A 57 -9.28 -17.00 8.40
CA THR A 57 -9.09 -16.51 7.02
C THR A 57 -9.80 -15.18 6.77
N THR A 58 -10.91 -14.94 7.47
CA THR A 58 -11.65 -13.68 7.43
C THR A 58 -10.79 -12.48 7.88
N ASP A 59 -9.80 -12.65 8.76
CA ASP A 59 -8.89 -11.56 9.14
C ASP A 59 -8.00 -11.15 7.97
N ALA A 60 -7.50 -12.14 7.21
CA ALA A 60 -6.73 -11.89 6.01
C ALA A 60 -7.61 -11.24 4.92
N GLU A 61 -8.84 -11.73 4.74
CA GLU A 61 -9.83 -11.13 3.81
C GLU A 61 -10.12 -9.67 4.15
N MET A 62 -10.33 -9.34 5.43
CA MET A 62 -10.55 -7.96 5.88
C MET A 62 -9.33 -7.07 5.66
N SER A 63 -8.12 -7.64 5.76
CA SER A 63 -6.86 -6.92 5.54
C SER A 63 -6.63 -6.53 4.09
N ILE A 64 -7.32 -7.17 3.14
CA ILE A 64 -7.31 -6.79 1.72
C ILE A 64 -7.86 -5.36 1.54
N LEU A 65 -8.72 -4.86 2.44
CA LEU A 65 -9.15 -3.47 2.39
C LEU A 65 -7.98 -2.50 2.59
N GLY A 66 -7.08 -2.81 3.55
CA GLY A 66 -5.85 -2.04 3.75
C GLY A 66 -4.97 -2.03 2.51
N PHE A 67 -4.92 -3.15 1.78
CA PHE A 67 -4.25 -3.22 0.47
C PHE A 67 -4.85 -2.23 -0.52
N PHE A 68 -6.16 -2.31 -0.75
CA PHE A 68 -6.81 -1.47 -1.75
C PHE A 68 -6.73 0.01 -1.40
N PHE A 69 -6.84 0.39 -0.12
CA PHE A 69 -6.71 1.80 0.27
C PHE A 69 -5.34 2.38 -0.09
N LEU A 70 -4.24 1.76 0.35
CA LEU A 70 -2.91 2.30 0.05
C LEU A 70 -2.52 2.13 -1.42
N PHE A 71 -2.95 1.04 -2.05
CA PHE A 71 -2.79 0.85 -3.49
C PHE A 71 -3.45 1.98 -4.27
N LEU A 72 -4.74 2.24 -4.04
CA LEU A 72 -5.50 3.26 -4.79
C LEU A 72 -4.97 4.67 -4.52
N ILE A 73 -4.63 5.01 -3.27
CA ILE A 73 -4.02 6.31 -2.96
C ILE A 73 -2.74 6.52 -3.76
N ARG A 74 -1.85 5.53 -3.77
CA ARG A 74 -0.57 5.64 -4.48
C ARG A 74 -0.75 5.60 -6.00
N PHE A 75 -1.68 4.76 -6.47
CA PHE A 75 -2.04 4.66 -7.87
C PHE A 75 -2.56 6.00 -8.38
N LEU A 76 -3.57 6.60 -7.73
CA LEU A 76 -4.13 7.90 -8.09
C LEU A 76 -3.08 9.02 -8.03
N LYS A 77 -2.16 8.99 -7.05
CA LYS A 77 -1.05 9.95 -6.98
C LYS A 77 -0.15 9.90 -8.22
N ASN A 78 0.00 8.75 -8.87
CA ASN A 78 0.77 8.63 -10.11
C ASN A 78 0.04 9.23 -11.33
N PHE A 79 -1.28 9.45 -11.26
CA PHE A 79 -2.05 10.09 -12.34
C PHE A 79 -2.29 11.58 -12.11
N THR A 80 -2.20 12.05 -10.87
CA THR A 80 -2.30 13.48 -10.58
C THR A 80 -0.97 14.14 -10.95
N PRO A 81 -0.91 14.99 -12.00
CA PRO A 81 0.28 15.76 -12.29
C PRO A 81 0.58 16.63 -11.07
N ASP A 82 1.83 16.57 -10.60
CA ASP A 82 2.29 17.34 -9.45
C ASP A 82 2.01 18.82 -9.71
N LYS A 83 1.06 19.41 -9.00
CA LYS A 83 0.83 20.86 -9.04
C LYS A 83 1.85 21.53 -8.11
N ASP A 84 3.12 21.27 -8.32
CA ASP A 84 4.19 22.09 -7.75
C ASP A 84 4.53 23.20 -8.73
N ASN A 85 3.64 24.19 -8.80
CA ASN A 85 3.96 25.49 -9.36
C ASN A 85 4.30 26.41 -8.20
N ARG A 86 5.61 26.59 -8.01
CA ARG A 86 6.27 27.70 -7.30
C ARG A 86 5.40 28.96 -7.28
N THR A 87 5.09 29.44 -6.08
CA THR A 87 4.91 30.88 -5.79
C THR A 87 6.02 31.32 -4.88
#